data_AF-A0A349Z3R6-F1
#
_entry.id   AF-A0A349Z3R6-F1
#
_cell.length_a   1.000
_cell.length_b   1.000
_cell.length_c   1.000
_cell.angle_alpha   90.00
_cell.angle_beta   90.00
_cell.angle_gamma   90.00
#
_symmetry.space_group_name_H-M   'P 1'
#
loop_
_entity.id
_entity.type
_entity.pdbx_description
1 polymer ?
#
loop_
_entity_poly.entity_id
_entity_poly.type
_entity_poly.pdbx_seq_one_letter_code
_entity_poly.pdbx_strand_id
1 'polypeptide(L)' 'VFSTSKDELMKVVEGELVVKLPGAEEFLSFKTGSEFNVAANQSFDVKVSTTTAYLCFYS' A
#
# COMPACT_ATOMS: atom_id res chain seq x y z
N VAL A 1 -9.78 3.87 1.16
CA VAL A 1 -9.80 2.93 0.02
C VAL A 1 -8.94 3.51 -1.09
N PHE A 2 -7.95 2.77 -1.56
CA PHE A 2 -7.17 3.06 -2.76
C PHE A 2 -7.59 2.10 -3.87
N SER A 3 -7.49 2.53 -5.13
CA SER A 3 -7.82 1.73 -6.30
C SER A 3 -6.77 1.91 -7.37
N THR A 4 -6.35 0.83 -7.99
CA THR A 4 -5.33 0.82 -9.04
C THR A 4 -5.95 0.73 -10.42
N SER A 5 -5.33 1.39 -11.41
CA SER A 5 -5.68 1.24 -12.84
C SER A 5 -4.59 0.51 -13.63
N LYS A 6 -3.43 0.32 -13.00
CA LYS A 6 -2.21 -0.29 -13.52
C LYS A 6 -1.58 -1.12 -12.41
N ASP A 7 -0.56 -1.89 -12.74
CA ASP A 7 0.22 -2.55 -11.72
C ASP A 7 1.03 -1.49 -10.97
N GLU A 8 0.92 -1.49 -9.64
CA GLU A 8 1.51 -0.48 -8.77
C GLU A 8 2.43 -1.14 -7.74
N LEU A 9 3.68 -0.67 -7.67
CA LEU A 9 4.59 -0.96 -6.55
C LEU A 9 4.56 0.23 -5.59
N MET A 10 4.12 -0.03 -4.37
CA MET A 10 4.05 0.95 -3.29
C MET A 10 5.27 0.79 -2.39
N LYS A 11 6.07 1.85 -2.21
CA LYS A 11 7.24 1.87 -1.32
C LYS A 11 7.09 2.91 -0.22
N VAL A 12 7.17 2.49 1.03
CA VAL A 12 7.09 3.40 2.19
C VAL A 12 8.45 4.06 2.39
N VAL A 13 8.48 5.38 2.28
CA VAL A 13 9.70 6.19 2.41
C VAL A 13 9.89 6.69 3.83
N GLU A 14 8.81 6.99 4.53
CA GLU A 14 8.82 7.38 5.94
C GLU A 14 7.47 7.04 6.59
N GLY A 15 7.46 6.59 7.84
CA GLY A 15 6.25 6.25 8.58
C GLY A 15 5.81 4.79 8.43
N GLU A 16 4.49 4.57 8.40
CA GLU A 16 3.89 3.23 8.38
C GLU A 16 2.53 3.23 7.65
N LEU A 17 2.37 2.30 6.70
CA LEU A 17 1.10 1.96 6.09
C LEU A 17 0.59 0.63 6.64
N VAL A 18 -0.60 0.64 7.25
CA VAL A 18 -1.28 -0.58 7.67
C VAL A 18 -2.33 -0.92 6.62
N VAL A 19 -2.06 -1.94 5.81
CA VAL A 19 -2.74 -2.23 4.54
C VAL A 19 -3.51 -3.55 4.61
N LYS A 20 -4.77 -3.56 4.14
CA LYS A 20 -5.51 -4.79 3.85
C LYS A 20 -5.55 -4.99 2.34
N LEU A 21 -4.77 -5.96 1.88
CA LEU A 21 -4.62 -6.28 0.46
C LEU A 21 -5.86 -7.00 -0.10
N PRO A 22 -6.06 -7.00 -1.43
CA PRO A 22 -7.14 -7.76 -2.06
C PRO A 22 -7.09 -9.23 -1.65
N GLY A 23 -8.22 -9.77 -1.18
CA GLY A 23 -8.32 -11.16 -0.74
C GLY A 23 -7.71 -11.48 0.63
N ALA A 24 -7.02 -10.52 1.29
CA ALA A 24 -6.58 -10.69 2.67
C ALA A 24 -7.75 -10.47 3.64
N GLU A 25 -7.76 -11.18 4.76
CA GLU A 25 -8.73 -10.95 5.84
C GLU A 25 -8.23 -9.90 6.83
N GLU A 26 -6.92 -9.90 7.07
CA GLU A 26 -6.23 -9.08 8.06
C GLU A 26 -5.47 -7.91 7.44
N PHE A 27 -5.14 -6.93 8.29
CA PHE A 27 -4.27 -5.82 7.94
C PHE A 27 -2.80 -6.19 8.21
N LEU A 28 -1.92 -5.81 7.29
CA LEU A 28 -0.47 -5.98 7.39
C LEU A 28 0.20 -4.63 7.56
N SER A 29 1.24 -4.55 8.40
CA SER A 29 2.02 -3.33 8.60
C SER A 29 3.24 -3.29 7.65
N PHE A 30 3.37 -2.17 6.93
CA PHE A 30 4.50 -1.84 6.06
C PHE A 30 5.15 -0.56 6.58
N LYS A 31 6.35 -0.67 7.15
CA LYS A 31 7.11 0.46 7.72
C LYS A 31 8.08 1.05 6.70
N THR A 32 8.70 2.19 7.02
CA THR A 32 9.82 2.78 6.27
C THR A 32 10.77 1.71 5.71
N GLY A 33 11.02 1.77 4.39
CA GLY A 33 11.87 0.84 3.66
C GLY A 33 11.14 -0.41 3.12
N SER A 34 9.89 -0.65 3.54
CA SER A 34 9.07 -1.75 3.05
C SER A 34 8.39 -1.41 1.72
N GLU A 35 8.06 -2.44 0.95
CA GLU A 35 7.31 -2.31 -0.30
C GLU A 35 6.29 -3.44 -0.47
N PHE A 36 5.24 -3.16 -1.25
CA PHE A 36 4.23 -4.14 -1.64
C PHE A 36 3.68 -3.84 -3.04
N ASN A 37 3.24 -4.90 -3.73
CA ASN A 37 2.65 -4.80 -5.06
C ASN A 37 1.13 -4.89 -4.98
N VAL A 38 0.46 -4.16 -5.86
CA VAL A 38 -0.98 -4.25 -6.10
C VAL A 38 -1.21 -4.34 -7.60
N ALA A 39 -1.87 -5.40 -8.05
CA ALA A 39 -2.19 -5.59 -9.46
C ALA A 39 -3.20 -4.53 -9.96
N ALA A 40 -3.26 -4.32 -11.27
CA ALA A 40 -4.24 -3.43 -11.90
C ALA A 40 -5.70 -3.82 -11.57
N ASN A 41 -6.57 -2.82 -11.53
CA ASN A 41 -8.00 -2.97 -11.27
C ASN A 41 -8.33 -3.63 -9.93
N GLN A 42 -7.47 -3.41 -8.93
CA GLN A 42 -7.69 -3.87 -7.56
C GLN A 42 -7.96 -2.69 -6.64
N SER A 43 -8.50 -2.98 -5.46
CA SER A 43 -8.66 -2.00 -4.39
C SER A 43 -8.14 -2.56 -3.08
N PHE A 44 -7.57 -1.69 -2.26
CA PHE A 44 -7.03 -2.04 -0.96
C PHE A 44 -7.34 -0.96 0.07
N ASP A 45 -7.44 -1.37 1.32
CA ASP A 45 -7.65 -0.46 2.44
C ASP A 45 -6.34 -0.11 3.11
N VAL A 46 -6.26 1.14 3.58
CA VAL A 46 -5.09 1.68 4.25
C VAL A 46 -5.54 2.39 5.52
N LYS A 47 -4.85 2.11 6.62
CA LYS A 47 -4.90 2.85 7.88
C LYS A 47 -3.55 3.50 8.10
N VAL A 48 -3.58 4.76 8.52
CA VAL A 48 -2.38 5.57 8.76
C VAL A 48 -2.52 6.20 10.15
N SER A 49 -1.66 5.79 11.08
CA SER A 49 -1.67 6.27 12.47
C SER A 49 -0.67 7.40 12.73
N THR A 50 0.32 7.57 11.83
CA THR A 50 1.39 8.57 11.91
C THR A 50 1.63 9.19 10.53
N THR A 51 2.21 10.39 10.49
CA THR A 51 2.60 11.03 9.22
C THR A 51 3.45 10.07 8.40
N THR A 52 3.02 9.81 7.16
CA THR A 52 3.60 8.76 6.31
C THR A 52 3.80 9.29 4.89
N ALA A 53 4.96 8.99 4.31
CA ALA A 53 5.32 9.29 2.93
C ALA A 53 5.59 8.00 2.16
N TYR A 54 5.13 7.93 0.92
CA TYR A 54 5.33 6.79 0.04
C TYR A 54 5.62 7.22 -1.40
N LEU A 55 6.23 6.32 -2.16
CA LEU A 55 6.37 6.41 -3.61
C LEU A 55 5.51 5.32 -4.25
N CYS A 56 4.80 5.68 -5.32
CA CYS A 56 4.09 4.72 -6.17
C CYS A 56 4.75 4.68 -7.54
N PHE A 57 5.11 3.47 -7.97
CA PHE A 57 5.64 3.21 -9.31
C PHE A 57 4.54 2.52 -10.13
N TYR A 58 4.22 3.09 -11.28
CA TYR A 58 3.25 2.51 -12.22
C TYR A 58 3.95 1.69 -13.29
N SER A 59 3.37 0.54 -13.63
CA SER A 59 3.75 -0.34 -14.75
C SER A 59 2.59 -0.59 -15.71
#